data_AF-A0A399HYU7-F1
#
_entry.id   AF-A0A399HYU7-F1
#
_cell.length_a   1.000
_cell.length_b   1.000
_cell.length_c   1.000
_cell.angle_alpha   90.00
_cell.angle_beta   90.00
_cell.angle_gamma   90.00
#
_symmetry.space_group_name_H-M   'P 1'
#
loop_
_entity.id
_entity.type
_entity.pdbx_description
1 polymer ?
#
loop_
_entity_poly.entity_id
_entity_poly.type
_entity_poly.pdbx_seq_one_letter_code
_entity_poly.pdbx_strand_id
1 'polypeptide(L)' 'MNKYSEEDLKGMTVNERLFSLGLTDQWDKSAKSRNRQKMIEVLLQCAFSQEQSEQTTDAVLKSPAKYGF' A
#
# COMPACT_ATOMS: atom_id res chain seq x y z
N MET A 1 1.98 -19.11 -8.68
CA MET A 1 3.23 -18.94 -7.91
C MET A 1 3.35 -17.47 -7.55
N ASN A 2 3.25 -17.13 -6.26
CA ASN A 2 3.61 -15.80 -5.79
C ASN A 2 5.14 -15.67 -5.96
N LYS A 3 5.61 -14.68 -6.72
CA LYS A 3 7.03 -14.61 -7.16
C LYS A 3 8.01 -14.15 -6.07
N TYR A 4 7.51 -13.78 -4.89
CA TYR A 4 8.30 -13.16 -3.83
C TYR A 4 8.01 -13.82 -2.48
N SER A 5 9.04 -14.11 -1.71
CA SER A 5 8.94 -14.53 -0.31
C SER A 5 8.69 -13.32 0.60
N GLU A 6 8.22 -13.54 1.84
CA GLU A 6 8.04 -12.44 2.81
C GLU A 6 9.35 -11.69 3.12
N GLU A 7 10.50 -12.36 3.04
CA GLU A 7 11.81 -11.74 3.23
C GLU A 7 12.21 -10.85 2.05
N ASP A 8 11.88 -11.24 0.82
CA ASP A 8 12.10 -10.40 -0.38
C ASP A 8 11.30 -9.10 -0.28
N LEU A 9 10.10 -9.17 0.30
CA LEU A 9 9.24 -8.01 0.49
C LEU A 9 9.77 -7.07 1.59
N LYS A 10 10.41 -7.58 2.66
CA LYS A 10 10.93 -6.74 3.78
C LYS A 10 11.93 -5.67 3.33
N GLY A 11 12.68 -5.90 2.25
CA GLY A 11 13.61 -4.91 1.67
C GLY A 11 12.96 -3.87 0.75
N MET A 12 11.70 -4.08 0.35
CA MET A 12 10.98 -3.23 -0.60
C MET A 12 10.19 -2.11 0.09
N THR A 13 10.19 -0.95 -0.54
CA THR A 13 9.26 0.15 -0.24
C THR A 13 7.81 -0.23 -0.58
N VAL A 14 6.85 0.51 -0.03
CA VAL A 14 5.41 0.31 -0.31
C VAL A 14 5.11 0.30 -1.80
N ASN A 15 5.66 1.25 -2.56
CA ASN A 15 5.42 1.36 -4.00
C ASN A 15 5.98 0.18 -4.79
N GLU A 16 7.16 -0.31 -4.42
CA GLU A 16 7.79 -1.47 -5.07
C GLU A 16 6.96 -2.75 -4.84
N ARG A 17 6.42 -2.94 -3.64
CA ARG A 17 5.52 -4.07 -3.35
C ARG A 17 4.21 -3.97 -4.11
N LEU A 18 3.59 -2.78 -4.11
CA LEU A 18 2.36 -2.52 -4.86
C LEU A 18 2.53 -2.83 -6.35
N PHE A 19 3.65 -2.38 -6.93
CA PHE A 19 3.97 -2.64 -8.34
C PHE A 19 4.22 -4.13 -8.61
N SER A 20 5.06 -4.77 -7.77
CA SER A 20 5.43 -6.18 -7.93
C SER A 20 4.24 -7.13 -7.80
N LEU A 21 3.22 -6.74 -7.03
CA LEU A 21 1.98 -7.49 -6.83
C LEU A 21 0.83 -7.06 -7.76
N GLY A 22 1.04 -6.06 -8.61
CA GLY A 22 0.00 -5.54 -9.52
C GLY A 22 -1.17 -4.86 -8.80
N LEU A 23 -0.93 -4.29 -7.62
CA LEU A 23 -1.94 -3.65 -6.77
C LEU A 23 -1.96 -2.11 -6.88
N THR A 24 -1.05 -1.52 -7.67
CA THR A 24 -0.93 -0.05 -7.83
C THR A 24 -2.25 0.61 -8.23
N ASP A 25 -2.98 0.07 -9.21
CA ASP A 25 -4.25 0.65 -9.67
C ASP A 25 -5.33 0.63 -8.58
N GLN A 26 -5.38 -0.45 -7.78
CA GLN A 26 -6.33 -0.58 -6.67
C GLN A 26 -6.00 0.40 -5.54
N TRP A 27 -4.72 0.55 -5.24
CA TRP A 27 -4.23 1.54 -4.29
C TRP A 27 -4.60 2.95 -4.72
N ASP A 28 -4.27 3.33 -5.96
CA ASP A 28 -4.53 4.68 -6.48
C ASP A 28 -6.01 5.03 -6.50
N LYS A 29 -6.87 4.10 -6.92
CA LYS A 29 -8.33 4.29 -6.89
C LYS A 29 -8.84 4.48 -5.46
N SER A 30 -8.29 3.72 -4.51
CA SER A 30 -8.68 3.81 -3.10
C SER A 30 -8.19 5.12 -2.47
N ALA A 31 -6.96 5.56 -2.79
CA ALA A 31 -6.39 6.81 -2.33
C ALA A 31 -7.12 8.03 -2.88
N LYS A 32 -7.43 8.07 -4.19
CA LYS A 32 -8.20 9.14 -4.83
C LYS A 32 -9.61 9.27 -4.24
N SER A 33 -10.25 8.14 -3.94
CA SER A 33 -11.57 8.11 -3.28
C SER A 33 -11.50 8.28 -1.75
N ARG A 34 -10.30 8.44 -1.18
CA ARG A 34 -10.03 8.54 0.26
C ARG A 34 -10.63 7.36 1.06
N ASN A 35 -10.73 6.19 0.43
CA ASN A 35 -11.27 5.00 1.06
C ASN A 35 -10.18 4.32 1.92
N ARG A 36 -10.06 4.79 3.17
CA ARG A 36 -9.10 4.29 4.16
C ARG A 36 -9.11 2.77 4.30
N GLN A 37 -10.30 2.17 4.40
CA GLN A 37 -10.44 0.74 4.61
C GLN A 37 -9.84 -0.06 3.45
N LYS A 38 -10.14 0.33 2.21
CA LYS A 38 -9.57 -0.31 1.02
C LYS A 38 -8.07 -0.10 0.88
N MET A 39 -7.55 1.06 1.28
CA MET A 39 -6.10 1.29 1.31
C MET A 39 -5.41 0.30 2.27
N ILE A 40 -5.97 0.09 3.46
CA ILE A 40 -5.44 -0.87 4.44
C ILE A 40 -5.50 -2.30 3.89
N GLU A 41 -6.64 -2.71 3.30
CA GLU A 41 -6.79 -4.04 2.69
C GLU A 41 -5.75 -4.31 1.59
N VAL A 42 -5.39 -3.30 0.81
CA VAL A 42 -4.35 -3.41 -0.21
C VAL A 42 -2.95 -3.56 0.42
N LEU A 43 -2.65 -2.85 1.51
CA LEU A 43 -1.35 -2.97 2.19
C LEU A 43 -1.21 -4.31 2.93
N LEU A 44 -2.28 -4.84 3.48
CA LEU A 44 -2.29 -6.19 4.05
C LEU A 44 -1.97 -7.25 2.98
N GLN A 45 -2.49 -7.09 1.76
CA GLN A 45 -2.13 -7.95 0.63
C GLN A 45 -0.65 -7.80 0.21
N CYS A 46 -0.02 -6.68 0.54
CA CYS A 46 1.41 -6.43 0.34
C CYS A 46 2.30 -6.92 1.51
N ALA A 47 1.77 -7.81 2.36
CA ALA A 47 2.46 -8.36 3.53
C ALA A 47 2.96 -7.29 4.53
N PHE A 48 2.26 -6.16 4.63
CA PHE A 48 2.43 -5.25 5.75
C PHE A 48 1.60 -5.72 6.95
N SER A 49 2.06 -5.42 8.17
CA SER A 49 1.24 -5.63 9.35
C SER A 49 0.03 -4.69 9.35
N GLN A 50 -0.98 -5.01 10.16
CA GLN A 50 -2.13 -4.13 10.38
C GLN A 50 -1.68 -2.72 10.81
N GLU A 51 -0.78 -2.64 11.78
CA GLU A 51 -0.26 -1.38 12.30
C GLU A 51 0.47 -0.57 11.22
N GLN A 52 1.36 -1.20 10.45
CA GLN A 52 2.07 -0.54 9.35
C GLN A 52 1.09 -0.04 8.27
N SER A 53 0.05 -0.83 7.98
CA SER A 53 -0.97 -0.50 6.98
C SER A 53 -1.78 0.71 7.40
N GLU A 54 -2.18 0.78 8.67
CA GLU A 54 -2.90 1.93 9.24
C GLU A 54 -2.03 3.18 9.26
N GLN A 55 -0.81 3.09 9.77
CA GLN A 55 0.12 4.22 9.83
C GLN A 55 0.43 4.80 8.43
N THR A 56 0.70 3.94 7.46
CA THR A 56 0.97 4.34 6.06
C THR A 56 -0.24 5.01 5.44
N THR A 57 -1.43 4.41 5.61
CA THR A 57 -2.68 4.96 5.08
C THR A 57 -2.97 6.34 5.67
N ASP A 58 -2.83 6.49 6.98
CA ASP A 58 -3.09 7.75 7.67
C ASP A 58 -2.08 8.83 7.29
N ALA A 59 -0.81 8.47 7.07
CA ALA A 59 0.21 9.40 6.58
C ALA A 59 -0.11 9.92 5.17
N VAL A 60 -0.58 9.06 4.26
CA VAL A 60 -0.97 9.44 2.89
C VAL A 60 -2.21 10.33 2.91
N LEU A 61 -3.24 9.98 3.68
CA LEU A 61 -4.47 10.76 3.78
C LEU A 61 -4.28 12.14 4.44
N LYS A 62 -3.29 12.28 5.33
CA LYS A 62 -2.90 13.54 5.97
C LYS A 62 -2.04 14.45 5.09
N SER A 63 -1.41 13.94 4.03
CA SER A 63 -0.50 14.70 3.18
C SER A 63 -0.74 14.47 1.68
N PRO A 64 -1.94 14.78 1.15
CA PRO A 64 -2.26 14.55 -0.26
C PRO A 64 -1.28 15.26 -1.23
N ALA A 65 -0.80 16.45 -0.86
CA ALA A 65 0.13 17.24 -1.67
C ALA A 65 1.53 16.60 -1.88
N LYS A 66 1.94 15.66 -1.02
CA LYS A 66 3.22 14.93 -1.18
C LYS A 66 3.13 13.75 -2.14
N TYR A 67 1.92 13.24 -2.39
CA TYR A 67 1.70 11.98 -3.12
C TYR A 67 0.94 12.17 -4.44
N GLY A 68 0.56 13.40 -4.80
CA GLY A 68 0.05 13.73 -6.13
C GLY A 68 -1.35 13.17 -6.44
N PHE A 69 -2.15 12.89 -5.41
CA PHE A 69 -3.56 12.50 -5.56
C PHE A 69 -4.48 13.70 -5.78
#